data_AF-A0A955LUF0-F1
#
_entry.id   AF-A0A955LUF0-F1
#
_cell.length_a   1.000
_cell.length_b   1.000
_cell.length_c   1.000
_cell.angle_alpha   90.00
_cell.angle_beta   90.00
_cell.angle_gamma   90.00
#
_symmetry.space_group_name_H-M   'P 1'
#
loop_
_entity.id
_entity.type
_entity.pdbx_description
1 polymer ?
#
loop_
_entity_poly.entity_id
_entity_poly.type
_entity_poly.pdbx_seq_one_letter_code
_entity_poly.pdbx_strand_id
1 'polypeptide(L)'
;DSELKSIYLEAGEGDVSLSFFRSAPLKKRTEAGLEFIQKGWMQGAEYFNLTSNTPVRLFGIENQKLYQESIGLYDSMFRERQEAQRYLNQISVMISALKQRVYQQELRTFDRTVSDYQSGVYGWTDYVDYLFSKISKLDPSAPADPGIVEYRKIRRMESEIDFEKAQSEAEHAIESLNESQRLLWNQFTDSDANTLHQITSLDDNGPYRYLFLEEILRSDSRPQKLIKGHLKKYLQYLESVKQLDLKQQIESVQNLQERLYLMLTRTSEESRLHEADLKIQLLDKLIHLKADPELIQKYMSEKPYFSTGYITALINRIAFDQGVSDQLSAPEDELFESAVQTAEEFYKLTEKRDRYFVETMMNQIRLNSENEAVLIVGGYHGPNIESLLRQEGISYTVWVPAVSHETDQNRYEKILLSQKIKGQPVTVLAEAKNRTKSAVMVQQLMMGLEDGDDTARV
;
A
#
# COMPACT_ATOMS: atom_id res chain seq x y z
N ASP A 1 8.72 27.38 -22.73
CA ASP A 1 7.99 26.11 -22.64
C ASP A 1 8.99 24.97 -22.70
N SER A 2 9.20 24.28 -21.58
CA SER A 2 10.01 23.07 -21.56
C SER A 2 9.18 21.94 -22.15
N GLU A 3 9.60 21.44 -23.31
CA GLU A 3 9.03 20.22 -23.88
C GLU A 3 9.73 19.04 -23.20
N LEU A 4 8.97 18.20 -22.49
CA LEU A 4 9.49 16.98 -21.86
C LEU A 4 10.23 16.13 -22.91
N LYS A 5 11.52 15.85 -22.68
CA LYS A 5 12.36 15.14 -23.65
C LYS A 5 12.53 13.66 -23.34
N SER A 6 12.61 13.31 -22.05
CA SER A 6 12.99 11.97 -21.62
C SER A 6 12.12 11.47 -20.46
N ILE A 7 11.74 10.20 -20.55
CA ILE A 7 11.13 9.42 -19.47
C ILE A 7 12.09 8.27 -19.13
N TYR A 8 12.45 8.16 -17.85
CA TYR A 8 13.34 7.15 -17.32
C TYR A 8 12.55 6.02 -16.67
N LEU A 9 12.87 4.77 -17.00
CA LEU A 9 12.06 3.59 -16.65
C LEU A 9 12.85 2.54 -15.88
N GLU A 10 12.28 2.05 -14.78
CA GLU A 10 12.71 0.78 -14.17
C GLU A 10 12.57 -0.39 -15.15
N ALA A 11 13.37 -1.44 -14.94
CA ALA A 11 13.31 -2.72 -15.65
C ALA A 11 13.65 -2.66 -17.15
N GLY A 12 14.26 -1.56 -17.61
CA GLY A 12 14.92 -1.47 -18.91
C GLY A 12 16.36 -0.99 -18.76
N GLU A 13 17.22 -1.29 -19.73
CA GLU A 13 18.60 -0.78 -19.79
C GLU A 13 18.84 -0.05 -21.12
N GLY A 14 19.27 1.22 -21.06
CA GLY A 14 19.60 2.00 -22.26
C GLY A 14 18.38 2.55 -22.99
N ASP A 15 18.47 2.74 -24.31
CA ASP A 15 17.34 3.27 -25.08
C ASP A 15 16.26 2.20 -25.30
N VAL A 16 15.09 2.43 -24.72
CA VAL A 16 13.93 1.51 -24.81
C VAL A 16 12.77 2.15 -25.58
N SER A 17 13.07 3.15 -26.41
CA SER A 17 12.07 3.84 -27.23
C SER A 17 11.47 2.91 -28.30
N LEU A 18 10.15 2.94 -28.44
CA LEU A 18 9.38 2.22 -29.46
C LEU A 18 9.02 3.11 -30.66
N SER A 19 9.65 4.28 -30.77
CA SER A 19 9.37 5.30 -31.79
C SER A 19 9.59 4.81 -33.21
N PHE A 20 10.43 3.79 -33.43
CA PHE A 20 10.65 3.16 -34.73
C PHE A 20 9.39 2.48 -35.28
N PHE A 21 8.43 2.08 -34.42
CA PHE A 21 7.15 1.54 -34.86
C PHE A 21 6.17 2.59 -35.38
N ARG A 22 6.45 3.90 -35.22
CA ARG A 22 5.52 4.99 -35.62
C ARG A 22 5.21 5.04 -37.12
N SER A 23 6.01 4.37 -37.96
CA SER A 23 5.69 4.17 -39.38
C SER A 23 4.44 3.31 -39.59
N ALA A 24 4.02 2.50 -38.60
CA ALA A 24 2.81 1.72 -38.64
C ALA A 24 1.54 2.55 -38.29
N PRO A 25 0.36 2.19 -38.86
CA PRO A 25 -0.90 2.85 -38.52
C PRO A 25 -1.21 2.83 -37.02
N LEU A 26 -1.70 3.95 -36.48
CA LEU A 26 -2.02 4.10 -35.04
C LEU A 26 -2.90 2.95 -34.52
N LYS A 27 -3.98 2.61 -35.25
CA LYS A 27 -4.89 1.52 -34.88
C LYS A 27 -4.15 0.20 -34.61
N LYS A 28 -3.18 -0.17 -35.46
CA LYS A 28 -2.39 -1.40 -35.29
C LYS A 28 -1.46 -1.31 -34.08
N ARG A 29 -0.84 -0.16 -33.85
CA ARG A 29 0.03 0.09 -32.68
C ARG A 29 -0.76 -0.03 -31.39
N THR A 30 -1.96 0.54 -31.34
CA THR A 30 -2.89 0.46 -30.21
C THR A 30 -3.35 -0.97 -29.93
N GLU A 31 -3.83 -1.69 -30.96
CA GLU A 31 -4.29 -3.08 -30.82
C GLU A 31 -3.17 -4.00 -30.32
N ALA A 32 -1.98 -3.92 -30.93
CA ALA A 32 -0.83 -4.70 -30.50
C ALA A 32 -0.39 -4.31 -29.08
N GLY A 33 -0.19 -3.02 -28.81
CA GLY A 33 0.25 -2.54 -27.51
C GLY A 33 -0.68 -2.97 -26.36
N LEU A 34 -2.00 -2.92 -26.58
CA LEU A 34 -2.99 -3.34 -25.58
C LEU A 34 -2.87 -4.84 -25.27
N GLU A 35 -2.61 -5.68 -26.28
CA GLU A 35 -2.39 -7.11 -26.08
C GLU A 35 -1.16 -7.37 -25.19
N PHE A 36 -0.05 -6.65 -25.41
CA PHE A 36 1.16 -6.78 -24.58
C PHE A 36 0.95 -6.25 -23.15
N ILE A 37 0.22 -5.15 -22.98
CA ILE A 37 -0.18 -4.61 -21.66
C ILE A 37 -1.01 -5.64 -20.90
N GLN A 38 -2.03 -6.23 -21.53
CA GLN A 38 -2.90 -7.24 -20.89
C GLN A 38 -2.13 -8.49 -20.46
N LYS A 39 -1.08 -8.85 -21.20
CA LYS A 39 -0.18 -9.95 -20.86
C LYS A 39 0.82 -9.60 -19.74
N GLY A 40 1.04 -8.31 -19.46
CA GLY A 40 2.06 -7.83 -18.52
C GLY A 40 3.47 -7.81 -19.10
N TRP A 41 3.59 -7.74 -20.43
CA TRP A 41 4.88 -7.72 -21.14
C TRP A 41 5.32 -6.32 -21.59
N MET A 42 4.41 -5.35 -21.48
CA MET A 42 4.65 -3.95 -21.82
C MET A 42 4.18 -3.09 -20.66
N GLN A 43 4.93 -2.06 -20.33
CA GLN A 43 4.60 -1.04 -19.34
C GLN A 43 3.80 0.10 -19.96
N GLY A 44 3.10 0.87 -19.12
CA GLY A 44 2.28 2.01 -19.59
C GLY A 44 3.08 3.08 -20.36
N ALA A 45 4.33 3.34 -19.96
CA ALA A 45 5.21 4.29 -20.66
C ALA A 45 5.61 3.82 -22.06
N GLU A 46 5.88 2.52 -22.21
CA GLU A 46 6.16 1.90 -23.52
C GLU A 46 4.93 1.97 -24.42
N TYR A 47 3.74 1.66 -23.87
CA TYR A 47 2.48 1.79 -24.59
C TYR A 47 2.22 3.24 -25.03
N PHE A 48 2.48 4.22 -24.16
CA PHE A 48 2.41 5.64 -24.51
C PHE A 48 3.37 5.99 -25.65
N ASN A 49 4.64 5.58 -25.57
CA ASN A 49 5.64 5.87 -26.60
C ASN A 49 5.29 5.21 -27.95
N LEU A 50 4.71 4.00 -27.89
CA LEU A 50 4.23 3.23 -29.03
C LEU A 50 3.00 3.84 -29.67
N THR A 51 2.09 4.47 -28.92
CA THR A 51 0.79 4.95 -29.45
C THR A 51 0.70 6.46 -29.65
N SER A 52 1.59 7.24 -29.03
CA SER A 52 1.66 8.69 -29.21
C SER A 52 2.61 9.09 -30.34
N ASN A 53 2.44 10.33 -30.83
CA ASN A 53 3.40 11.01 -31.71
C ASN A 53 4.34 11.96 -30.93
N THR A 54 4.18 12.08 -29.61
CA THR A 54 5.02 12.93 -28.76
C THR A 54 6.50 12.53 -28.92
N PRO A 55 7.43 13.46 -29.20
CA PRO A 55 8.84 13.16 -29.45
C PRO A 55 9.64 12.94 -28.15
N VAL A 56 9.13 12.06 -27.28
CA VAL A 56 9.77 11.69 -26.00
C VAL A 56 10.62 10.44 -26.19
N ARG A 57 11.81 10.45 -25.60
CA ARG A 57 12.70 9.29 -25.49
C ARG A 57 12.36 8.49 -24.23
N LEU A 58 12.38 7.16 -24.33
CA LEU A 58 12.35 6.28 -23.17
C LEU A 58 13.77 5.76 -22.90
N PHE A 59 14.23 5.89 -21.66
CA PHE A 59 15.55 5.41 -21.25
C PHE A 59 15.45 4.52 -20.02
N GLY A 60 15.85 3.27 -20.18
CA GLY A 60 15.97 2.30 -19.11
C GLY A 60 17.15 2.59 -18.19
N ILE A 61 16.89 2.62 -16.89
CA ILE A 61 17.84 2.96 -15.82
C ILE A 61 18.26 1.74 -14.98
N GLU A 62 17.86 0.54 -15.38
CA GLU A 62 18.19 -0.71 -14.67
C GLU A 62 19.65 -1.13 -14.92
N ASN A 63 20.22 -1.85 -13.95
CA ASN A 63 21.42 -2.62 -14.14
C ASN A 63 21.07 -4.11 -14.24
N GLN A 64 21.25 -4.72 -15.42
CA GLN A 64 20.83 -6.09 -15.64
C GLN A 64 21.46 -7.10 -14.67
N LYS A 65 22.70 -6.85 -14.21
CA LYS A 65 23.35 -7.72 -13.22
C LYS A 65 22.69 -7.61 -11.84
N LEU A 66 22.42 -6.40 -11.37
CA LEU A 66 21.73 -6.19 -10.08
C LEU A 66 20.29 -6.73 -10.14
N TYR A 67 19.61 -6.56 -11.26
CA TYR A 67 18.27 -7.10 -11.48
C TYR A 67 18.24 -8.64 -11.39
N GLN A 68 19.17 -9.31 -12.08
CA GLN A 68 19.30 -10.77 -12.03
C GLN A 68 19.63 -11.28 -10.62
N GLU A 69 20.50 -10.57 -9.90
CA GLU A 69 20.83 -10.87 -8.51
C GLU A 69 19.58 -10.74 -7.60
N SER A 70 18.76 -9.72 -7.83
CA SER A 70 17.50 -9.49 -7.10
C SER A 70 16.47 -10.59 -7.35
N ILE A 71 16.32 -11.05 -8.61
CA ILE A 71 15.49 -12.23 -8.93
C ILE A 71 16.04 -13.49 -8.23
N GLY A 72 17.36 -13.64 -8.16
CA GLY A 72 18.01 -14.76 -7.48
C GLY A 72 17.66 -14.81 -5.99
N LEU A 73 17.75 -13.67 -5.30
CA LEU A 73 17.39 -13.52 -3.89
C LEU A 73 15.89 -13.71 -3.68
N TYR A 74 15.05 -13.18 -4.57
CA TYR A 74 13.60 -13.40 -4.52
C TYR A 74 13.21 -14.88 -4.63
N ASP A 75 13.82 -15.63 -5.56
CA ASP A 75 13.58 -17.08 -5.70
C ASP A 75 14.08 -17.86 -4.48
N SER A 76 15.19 -17.42 -3.86
CA SER A 76 15.70 -18.04 -2.63
C SER A 76 14.72 -17.82 -1.48
N MET A 77 14.27 -16.57 -1.29
CA MET A 77 13.21 -16.23 -0.33
C MET A 77 11.93 -17.02 -0.57
N PHE A 78 11.48 -17.14 -1.82
CA PHE A 78 10.28 -17.90 -2.16
C PHE A 78 10.38 -19.37 -1.72
N ARG A 79 11.56 -19.99 -1.82
CA ARG A 79 11.80 -21.38 -1.38
C ARG A 79 11.92 -21.52 0.14
N GLU A 80 12.56 -20.55 0.78
CA GLU A 80 12.82 -20.55 2.23
C GLU A 80 11.58 -20.14 3.04
N ARG A 81 10.67 -19.35 2.46
CA ARG A 81 9.50 -18.75 3.12
C ARG A 81 8.63 -19.77 3.84
N GLN A 82 8.36 -20.92 3.24
CA GLN A 82 7.49 -21.92 3.87
C GLN A 82 8.07 -22.45 5.18
N GLU A 83 9.38 -22.72 5.23
CA GLU A 83 10.02 -23.23 6.43
C GLU A 83 10.16 -22.12 7.49
N ALA A 84 10.55 -20.92 7.06
CA ALA A 84 10.61 -19.75 7.93
C ALA A 84 9.25 -19.44 8.57
N GLN A 85 8.15 -19.60 7.82
CA GLN A 85 6.81 -19.39 8.34
C GLN A 85 6.43 -20.38 9.44
N ARG A 86 6.93 -21.63 9.38
CA ARG A 86 6.64 -22.62 10.42
C ARG A 86 7.23 -22.18 11.77
N TYR A 87 8.46 -21.64 11.75
CA TYR A 87 9.07 -21.08 12.94
C TYR A 87 8.26 -19.91 13.50
N LEU A 88 7.88 -18.93 12.67
CA LEU A 88 7.06 -17.80 13.10
C LEU A 88 5.73 -18.25 13.70
N ASN A 89 5.04 -19.19 13.05
CA ASN A 89 3.78 -19.73 13.54
C ASN A 89 3.95 -20.42 14.91
N GLN A 90 5.02 -21.21 15.08
CA GLN A 90 5.32 -21.85 16.35
C GLN A 90 5.55 -20.80 17.46
N ILE A 91 6.37 -19.80 17.19
CA ILE A 91 6.68 -18.74 18.16
C ILE A 91 5.44 -17.89 18.48
N SER A 92 4.64 -17.53 17.48
CA SER A 92 3.39 -16.77 17.66
C SER A 92 2.37 -17.51 18.53
N VAL A 93 2.25 -18.83 18.38
CA VAL A 93 1.41 -19.66 19.25
C VAL A 93 1.91 -19.63 20.70
N MET A 94 3.24 -19.72 20.89
CA MET A 94 3.84 -19.65 22.22
C MET A 94 3.64 -18.29 22.88
N ILE A 95 3.88 -17.20 22.14
CA ILE A 95 3.64 -15.83 22.60
C ILE A 95 2.17 -15.66 22.97
N SER A 96 1.24 -16.14 22.14
CA SER A 96 -0.20 -16.09 22.43
C SER A 96 -0.56 -16.83 23.72
N ALA A 97 0.03 -18.00 23.98
CA ALA A 97 -0.17 -18.74 25.22
C ALA A 97 0.39 -17.99 26.45
N LEU A 98 1.54 -17.33 26.31
CA LEU A 98 2.13 -16.50 27.37
C LEU A 98 1.32 -15.23 27.61
N LYS A 99 0.77 -14.59 26.58
CA LYS A 99 -0.10 -13.40 26.71
C LYS A 99 -1.31 -13.71 27.60
N GLN A 100 -1.86 -14.93 27.52
CA GLN A 100 -2.95 -15.37 28.39
C GLN A 100 -2.57 -15.52 29.88
N ARG A 101 -1.28 -15.55 30.21
CA ARG A 101 -0.79 -15.72 31.59
C ARG A 101 -0.21 -14.41 32.14
N VAL A 102 0.58 -13.73 31.32
CA VAL A 102 1.38 -12.57 31.69
C VAL A 102 0.58 -11.27 31.61
N TYR A 103 -0.24 -11.09 30.57
CA TYR A 103 -0.97 -9.83 30.41
C TYR A 103 -2.11 -9.72 31.41
N GLN A 104 -2.16 -8.59 32.10
CA GLN A 104 -3.34 -8.21 32.85
C GLN A 104 -4.57 -8.06 31.96
N GLN A 105 -5.77 -8.12 32.57
CA GLN A 105 -7.04 -8.16 31.86
C GLN A 105 -7.21 -7.01 30.84
N GLU A 106 -6.82 -5.79 31.21
CA GLU A 106 -6.96 -4.61 30.35
C GLU A 106 -6.04 -4.69 29.12
N LEU A 107 -4.75 -5.00 29.33
CA LEU A 107 -3.76 -5.15 28.25
C LEU A 107 -4.14 -6.30 27.31
N ARG A 108 -4.60 -7.43 27.86
CA ARG A 108 -5.06 -8.59 27.09
C ARG A 108 -6.29 -8.29 26.24
N THR A 109 -7.24 -7.54 26.80
CA THR A 109 -8.43 -7.11 26.06
C THR A 109 -8.02 -6.19 24.92
N PHE A 110 -7.10 -5.26 25.19
CA PHE A 110 -6.56 -4.36 24.18
C PHE A 110 -5.83 -5.09 23.07
N ASP A 111 -4.88 -5.95 23.40
CA ASP A 111 -4.10 -6.77 22.45
C ASP A 111 -5.01 -7.61 21.55
N ARG A 112 -6.07 -8.20 22.11
CA ARG A 112 -7.10 -8.89 21.31
C ARG A 112 -7.80 -7.95 20.34
N THR A 113 -8.20 -6.75 20.77
CA THR A 113 -8.81 -5.76 19.87
C THR A 113 -7.86 -5.34 18.75
N VAL A 114 -6.55 -5.24 19.03
CA VAL A 114 -5.53 -5.00 17.98
C VAL A 114 -5.51 -6.16 16.98
N SER A 115 -5.50 -7.40 17.45
CA SER A 115 -5.54 -8.59 16.57
C SER A 115 -6.84 -8.69 15.77
N ASP A 116 -8.00 -8.39 16.38
CA ASP A 116 -9.29 -8.35 15.68
C ASP A 116 -9.31 -7.25 14.60
N TYR A 117 -8.66 -6.10 14.84
CA TYR A 117 -8.50 -5.05 13.83
C TYR A 117 -7.56 -5.48 12.70
N GLN A 118 -6.40 -6.03 13.02
CA GLN A 118 -5.43 -6.51 12.03
C GLN A 118 -6.00 -7.61 11.13
N SER A 119 -6.84 -8.50 11.69
CA SER A 119 -7.53 -9.56 10.93
C SER A 119 -8.79 -9.09 10.21
N GLY A 120 -9.13 -7.80 10.25
CA GLY A 120 -10.30 -7.23 9.57
C GLY A 120 -11.65 -7.55 10.24
N VAL A 121 -11.66 -8.20 11.40
CA VAL A 121 -12.87 -8.46 12.19
C VAL A 121 -13.41 -7.17 12.81
N TYR A 122 -12.50 -6.26 13.21
CA TYR A 122 -12.83 -4.96 13.78
C TYR A 122 -12.61 -3.86 12.72
N GLY A 123 -13.68 -3.15 12.35
CA GLY A 123 -13.61 -2.13 11.30
C GLY A 123 -12.73 -0.94 11.70
N TRP A 124 -12.10 -0.30 10.71
CA TRP A 124 -11.18 0.83 10.94
C TRP A 124 -11.83 1.97 11.75
N THR A 125 -13.03 2.41 11.40
CA THR A 125 -13.72 3.51 12.13
C THR A 125 -13.97 3.15 13.59
N ASP A 126 -14.38 1.92 13.85
CA ASP A 126 -14.64 1.42 15.20
C ASP A 126 -13.34 1.32 15.99
N TYR A 127 -12.25 0.90 15.33
CA TYR A 127 -10.92 0.85 15.92
C TYR A 127 -10.40 2.22 16.34
N VAL A 128 -10.50 3.21 15.46
CA VAL A 128 -10.08 4.58 15.78
C VAL A 128 -10.90 5.16 16.94
N ASP A 129 -12.23 4.97 16.91
CA ASP A 129 -13.12 5.42 17.99
C ASP A 129 -12.79 4.70 19.32
N TYR A 130 -12.48 3.41 19.27
CA TYR A 130 -12.03 2.62 20.41
C TYR A 130 -10.72 3.16 21.01
N LEU A 131 -9.67 3.32 20.22
CA LEU A 131 -8.37 3.84 20.65
C LEU A 131 -8.52 5.20 21.33
N PHE A 132 -9.22 6.11 20.66
CA PHE A 132 -9.45 7.46 21.17
C PHE A 132 -10.23 7.45 22.50
N SER A 133 -11.28 6.63 22.59
CA SER A 133 -12.09 6.52 23.81
C SER A 133 -11.29 5.98 24.99
N LYS A 134 -10.34 5.06 24.74
CA LYS A 134 -9.46 4.49 25.76
C LYS A 134 -8.43 5.51 26.23
N ILE A 135 -7.75 6.18 25.30
CA ILE A 135 -6.75 7.20 25.64
C ILE A 135 -7.39 8.35 26.40
N SER A 136 -8.53 8.87 25.95
CA SER A 136 -9.22 10.00 26.62
C SER A 136 -9.64 9.67 28.06
N LYS A 137 -9.89 8.40 28.38
CA LYS A 137 -10.20 7.96 29.74
C LYS A 137 -8.96 7.81 30.61
N LEU A 138 -7.84 7.36 30.04
CA LEU A 138 -6.61 7.08 30.77
C LEU A 138 -5.73 8.33 30.94
N ASP A 139 -5.71 9.21 29.95
CA ASP A 139 -4.98 10.47 29.94
C ASP A 139 -5.83 11.59 29.31
N PRO A 140 -6.73 12.22 30.08
CA PRO A 140 -7.55 13.33 29.61
C PRO A 140 -6.75 14.58 29.21
N SER A 141 -5.48 14.67 29.64
CA SER A 141 -4.57 15.77 29.32
C SER A 141 -3.73 15.52 28.07
N ALA A 142 -3.87 14.35 27.44
CA ALA A 142 -3.17 14.01 26.22
C ALA A 142 -3.40 15.08 25.13
N PRO A 143 -2.33 15.57 24.49
CA PRO A 143 -2.49 16.42 23.31
C PRO A 143 -3.34 15.71 22.26
N ALA A 144 -4.23 16.45 21.61
CA ALA A 144 -5.05 15.90 20.55
C ALA A 144 -4.16 15.58 19.34
N ASP A 145 -4.22 14.33 18.88
CA ASP A 145 -3.52 13.90 17.68
C ASP A 145 -4.16 14.57 16.43
N PRO A 146 -3.38 15.25 15.57
CA PRO A 146 -3.91 15.99 14.42
C PRO A 146 -4.77 15.14 13.48
N GLY A 147 -4.32 13.93 13.14
CA GLY A 147 -5.07 13.04 12.26
C GLY A 147 -6.41 12.66 12.87
N ILE A 148 -6.43 12.38 14.16
CA ILE A 148 -7.66 12.03 14.89
C ILE A 148 -8.62 13.21 15.01
N VAL A 149 -8.12 14.43 15.19
CA VAL A 149 -8.95 15.64 15.18
C VAL A 149 -9.66 15.79 13.83
N GLU A 150 -8.93 15.60 12.74
CA GLU A 150 -9.49 15.68 11.39
C GLU A 150 -10.52 14.58 11.13
N TYR A 151 -10.21 13.33 11.47
CA TYR A 151 -11.14 12.21 11.39
C TYR A 151 -12.44 12.49 12.17
N ARG A 152 -12.36 12.98 13.42
CA ARG A 152 -13.53 13.30 14.22
C ARG A 152 -14.36 14.44 13.64
N LYS A 153 -13.72 15.43 13.00
CA LYS A 153 -14.41 16.48 12.26
C LYS A 153 -15.22 15.88 11.11
N ILE A 154 -14.62 14.99 10.32
CA ILE A 154 -15.27 14.29 9.20
C ILE A 154 -16.45 13.44 9.72
N ARG A 155 -16.25 12.65 10.78
CA ARG A 155 -17.31 11.84 11.40
C ARG A 155 -18.49 12.67 11.92
N ARG A 156 -18.21 13.84 12.49
CA ARG A 156 -19.26 14.77 12.89
C ARG A 156 -20.04 15.28 11.68
N MET A 157 -19.35 15.69 10.61
CA MET A 157 -19.99 16.15 9.39
C MET A 157 -20.88 15.05 8.78
N GLU A 158 -20.37 13.82 8.74
CA GLU A 158 -21.10 12.62 8.30
C GLU A 158 -22.41 12.44 9.09
N SER A 159 -22.34 12.50 10.42
CA SER A 159 -23.50 12.30 11.31
C SER A 159 -24.61 13.36 11.17
N GLU A 160 -24.29 14.53 10.59
CA GLU A 160 -25.22 15.64 10.38
C GLU A 160 -25.93 15.55 9.01
N ILE A 161 -25.60 14.55 8.18
CA ILE A 161 -26.14 14.31 6.84
C ILE A 161 -27.28 13.28 6.91
N ASP A 162 -28.30 13.54 6.11
CA ASP A 162 -29.39 12.60 5.82
C ASP A 162 -29.19 12.26 4.35
N PHE A 163 -28.63 11.07 4.10
CA PHE A 163 -28.15 10.70 2.77
C PHE A 163 -29.28 10.55 1.76
N GLU A 164 -30.45 10.07 2.19
CA GLU A 164 -31.64 9.99 1.33
C GLU A 164 -32.09 11.39 0.89
N LYS A 165 -32.11 12.36 1.82
CA LYS A 165 -32.42 13.76 1.47
C LYS A 165 -31.34 14.38 0.58
N ALA A 166 -30.07 14.13 0.87
CA ALA A 166 -28.96 14.64 0.05
C ALA A 166 -29.05 14.12 -1.39
N GLN A 167 -29.38 12.85 -1.57
CA GLN A 167 -29.60 12.24 -2.87
C GLN A 167 -30.78 12.87 -3.61
N SER A 168 -31.94 12.98 -2.95
CA SER A 168 -33.12 13.60 -3.57
C SER A 168 -32.87 15.06 -3.97
N GLU A 169 -32.15 15.83 -3.14
CA GLU A 169 -31.74 17.19 -3.45
C GLU A 169 -30.75 17.24 -4.64
N ALA A 170 -29.84 16.27 -4.75
CA ALA A 170 -28.93 16.15 -5.88
C ALA A 170 -29.67 15.86 -7.19
N GLU A 171 -30.64 14.94 -7.17
CA GLU A 171 -31.47 14.61 -8.34
C GLU A 171 -32.23 15.84 -8.83
N HIS A 172 -32.84 16.60 -7.94
CA HIS A 172 -33.50 17.88 -8.29
C HIS A 172 -32.51 18.89 -8.89
N ALA A 173 -31.28 18.95 -8.39
CA ALA A 173 -30.25 19.83 -8.94
C ALA A 173 -29.82 19.37 -10.35
N ILE A 174 -29.71 18.06 -10.59
CA ILE A 174 -29.39 17.45 -11.90
C ILE A 174 -30.51 17.68 -12.92
N GLU A 175 -31.77 17.58 -12.50
CA GLU A 175 -32.93 17.88 -13.35
C GLU A 175 -32.98 19.35 -13.77
N SER A 176 -32.43 20.24 -12.94
CA SER A 176 -32.39 21.68 -13.18
C SER A 176 -31.25 22.14 -14.09
N LEU A 177 -30.38 21.23 -14.56
CA LEU A 177 -29.27 21.54 -15.46
C LEU A 177 -29.78 21.98 -16.83
N ASN A 178 -29.16 23.03 -17.40
CA ASN A 178 -29.41 23.42 -18.78
C ASN A 178 -28.74 22.46 -19.78
N GLU A 179 -28.97 22.66 -21.08
CA GLU A 179 -28.47 21.76 -22.13
C GLU A 179 -26.94 21.62 -22.15
N SER A 180 -26.19 22.72 -21.98
CA SER A 180 -24.71 22.68 -21.97
C SER A 180 -24.16 22.02 -20.71
N GLN A 181 -24.78 22.27 -19.54
CA GLN A 181 -24.42 21.63 -18.28
C GLN A 181 -24.75 20.13 -18.28
N ARG A 182 -25.88 19.75 -18.88
CA ARG A 182 -26.27 18.35 -19.04
C ARG A 182 -25.32 17.60 -19.99
N LEU A 183 -24.80 18.28 -21.01
CA LEU A 183 -23.74 17.73 -21.87
C LEU A 183 -22.48 17.44 -21.05
N LEU A 184 -22.03 18.38 -20.20
CA LEU A 184 -20.87 18.19 -19.31
C LEU A 184 -21.11 17.08 -18.29
N TRP A 185 -22.28 17.04 -17.66
CA TRP A 185 -22.67 15.98 -16.71
C TRP A 185 -22.61 14.58 -17.33
N ASN A 186 -23.02 14.45 -18.59
CA ASN A 186 -23.01 13.18 -19.32
C ASN A 186 -21.63 12.79 -19.86
N GLN A 187 -20.66 13.71 -19.85
CA GLN A 187 -19.26 13.42 -20.20
C GLN A 187 -18.47 12.79 -19.04
N PHE A 188 -18.95 12.92 -17.80
CA PHE A 188 -18.35 12.25 -16.65
C PHE A 188 -18.60 10.75 -16.75
N THR A 189 -17.53 9.97 -16.83
CA THR A 189 -17.60 8.50 -16.89
C THR A 189 -17.26 7.90 -15.54
N ASP A 190 -17.76 6.69 -15.25
CA ASP A 190 -17.48 5.96 -14.00
C ASP A 190 -15.98 5.68 -13.77
N SER A 191 -15.15 5.85 -14.81
CA SER A 191 -13.69 5.68 -14.68
C SER A 191 -13.00 6.74 -13.81
N ASP A 192 -13.61 7.93 -13.66
CA ASP A 192 -13.08 9.03 -12.81
C ASP A 192 -13.47 8.89 -11.33
N ALA A 193 -14.39 7.98 -10.99
CA ALA A 193 -15.01 7.84 -9.67
C ALA A 193 -14.31 6.83 -8.72
N ASN A 194 -13.31 6.08 -9.23
CA ASN A 194 -12.85 4.84 -8.61
C ASN A 194 -11.79 4.96 -7.49
N THR A 195 -11.46 6.16 -7.03
CA THR A 195 -10.33 6.35 -6.09
C THR A 195 -10.71 6.23 -4.61
N LEU A 196 -11.98 6.25 -4.23
CA LEU A 196 -12.39 6.31 -2.81
C LEU A 196 -13.73 5.62 -2.51
N HIS A 197 -14.06 4.57 -3.26
CA HIS A 197 -15.27 3.76 -3.05
C HIS A 197 -15.34 3.04 -1.68
N GLN A 198 -14.30 3.13 -0.84
CA GLN A 198 -14.22 2.42 0.43
C GLN A 198 -14.71 3.21 1.65
N ILE A 199 -14.99 4.51 1.54
CA ILE A 199 -15.40 5.35 2.70
C ILE A 199 -16.89 5.68 2.71
N THR A 200 -17.59 5.56 1.57
CA THR A 200 -19.00 5.99 1.47
C THR A 200 -19.89 4.83 1.05
N SER A 201 -20.91 4.54 1.85
CA SER A 201 -21.92 3.50 1.62
C SER A 201 -22.95 3.87 0.54
N LEU A 202 -22.53 4.49 -0.57
CA LEU A 202 -23.43 4.88 -1.66
C LEU A 202 -23.15 4.09 -2.94
N ASP A 203 -24.26 3.77 -3.59
CA ASP A 203 -24.49 2.91 -4.75
C ASP A 203 -23.63 3.23 -6.00
N ASP A 204 -23.71 2.35 -7.00
CA ASP A 204 -22.95 2.16 -8.27
C ASP A 204 -22.49 3.39 -9.12
N ASN A 205 -22.64 4.64 -8.67
CA ASN A 205 -22.04 5.84 -9.27
C ASN A 205 -21.26 6.61 -8.19
N GLY A 206 -19.94 6.43 -8.13
CA GLY A 206 -19.11 6.81 -6.98
C GLY A 206 -19.29 8.23 -6.42
N PRO A 207 -19.05 8.42 -5.11
CA PRO A 207 -19.43 9.60 -4.31
C PRO A 207 -18.94 10.95 -4.87
N TYR A 208 -17.79 10.96 -5.57
CA TYR A 208 -17.17 12.17 -6.12
C TYR A 208 -17.91 12.78 -7.31
N ARG A 209 -18.84 12.04 -7.92
CA ARG A 209 -19.66 12.56 -9.01
C ARG A 209 -20.49 13.78 -8.56
N TYR A 210 -20.86 13.86 -7.28
CA TYR A 210 -21.53 15.03 -6.73
C TYR A 210 -20.62 16.25 -6.57
N LEU A 211 -19.30 16.08 -6.35
CA LEU A 211 -18.37 17.21 -6.41
C LEU A 211 -18.29 17.79 -7.81
N PHE A 212 -18.34 16.95 -8.85
CA PHE A 212 -18.43 17.41 -10.23
C PHE A 212 -19.74 18.14 -10.53
N LEU A 213 -20.86 17.68 -9.96
CA LEU A 213 -22.13 18.42 -10.01
C LEU A 213 -21.98 19.81 -9.40
N GLU A 214 -21.30 19.94 -8.27
CA GLU A 214 -21.01 21.24 -7.65
C GLU A 214 -20.18 22.15 -8.58
N GLU A 215 -19.17 21.60 -9.26
CA GLU A 215 -18.35 22.34 -10.23
C GLU A 215 -19.18 22.85 -11.42
N ILE A 216 -20.03 21.99 -12.01
CA ILE A 216 -20.95 22.35 -13.11
C ILE A 216 -21.92 23.45 -12.68
N LEU A 217 -22.41 23.39 -11.44
CA LEU A 217 -23.34 24.40 -10.93
C LEU A 217 -22.61 25.73 -10.65
N ARG A 218 -21.38 25.69 -10.14
CA ARG A 218 -20.54 26.87 -9.83
C ARG A 218 -20.12 27.68 -11.06
N SER A 219 -20.09 27.08 -12.26
CA SER A 219 -19.74 27.77 -13.51
C SER A 219 -20.80 28.75 -14.03
N ASP A 220 -21.93 28.90 -13.33
CA ASP A 220 -23.01 29.85 -13.63
C ASP A 220 -23.27 30.78 -12.42
N SER A 221 -24.09 31.81 -12.58
CA SER A 221 -24.50 32.79 -11.55
C SER A 221 -25.77 32.39 -10.78
N ARG A 222 -26.34 31.22 -11.09
CA ARG A 222 -27.47 30.56 -10.39
C ARG A 222 -27.14 29.56 -9.22
N PRO A 223 -25.89 29.24 -8.82
CA PRO A 223 -25.52 28.02 -8.07
C PRO A 223 -26.05 27.93 -6.64
N GLN A 224 -26.13 29.06 -5.93
CA GLN A 224 -26.27 29.02 -4.47
C GLN A 224 -27.67 28.58 -3.99
N LYS A 225 -28.69 28.60 -4.86
CA LYS A 225 -30.06 28.20 -4.47
C LYS A 225 -30.32 26.71 -4.61
N LEU A 226 -29.60 26.02 -5.49
CA LEU A 226 -29.78 24.58 -5.75
C LEU A 226 -28.94 23.73 -4.80
N ILE A 227 -27.74 24.19 -4.44
CA ILE A 227 -26.90 23.55 -3.42
C ILE A 227 -27.35 24.02 -2.03
N LYS A 228 -28.27 23.28 -1.43
CA LYS A 228 -28.86 23.59 -0.11
C LYS A 228 -29.01 22.33 0.74
N GLY A 229 -29.54 22.50 1.94
CA GLY A 229 -29.97 21.38 2.78
C GLY A 229 -28.87 20.36 3.07
N HIS A 230 -29.19 19.09 2.87
CA HIS A 230 -28.30 17.96 3.11
C HIS A 230 -27.32 17.73 1.97
N LEU A 231 -27.64 18.10 0.73
CA LEU A 231 -26.72 18.11 -0.41
C LEU A 231 -25.52 19.01 -0.13
N LYS A 232 -25.75 20.23 0.37
CA LYS A 232 -24.64 21.13 0.73
C LYS A 232 -23.74 20.52 1.81
N LYS A 233 -24.32 19.90 2.84
CA LYS A 233 -23.55 19.24 3.90
C LYS A 233 -22.74 18.07 3.33
N TYR A 234 -23.35 17.30 2.44
CA TYR A 234 -22.70 16.15 1.81
C TYR A 234 -21.52 16.56 0.91
N LEU A 235 -21.67 17.62 0.10
CA LEU A 235 -20.56 18.17 -0.68
C LEU A 235 -19.41 18.68 0.19
N GLN A 236 -19.72 19.35 1.30
CA GLN A 236 -18.70 19.79 2.27
C GLN A 236 -17.98 18.61 2.93
N TYR A 237 -18.71 17.54 3.24
CA TYR A 237 -18.14 16.29 3.74
C TYR A 237 -17.20 15.67 2.70
N LEU A 238 -17.64 15.50 1.46
CA LEU A 238 -16.83 14.92 0.37
C LEU A 238 -15.55 15.72 0.10
N GLU A 239 -15.63 17.05 0.13
CA GLU A 239 -14.46 17.91 -0.03
C GLU A 239 -13.48 17.75 1.13
N SER A 240 -13.98 17.58 2.36
CA SER A 240 -13.12 17.33 3.53
C SER A 240 -12.46 15.94 3.46
N VAL A 241 -13.20 14.91 3.03
CA VAL A 241 -12.66 13.56 2.82
C VAL A 241 -11.61 13.54 1.71
N LYS A 242 -11.82 14.30 0.63
CA LYS A 242 -10.87 14.42 -0.49
C LYS A 242 -9.52 15.02 -0.06
N GLN A 243 -9.54 15.91 0.93
CA GLN A 243 -8.36 16.60 1.44
C GLN A 243 -7.65 15.84 2.57
N LEU A 244 -8.20 14.69 2.99
CA LEU A 244 -7.68 13.89 4.08
C LEU A 244 -6.29 13.34 3.73
N ASP A 245 -5.31 13.61 4.60
CA ASP A 245 -4.00 12.99 4.50
C ASP A 245 -4.05 11.56 5.07
N LEU A 246 -4.29 10.58 4.19
CA LEU A 246 -4.39 9.17 4.57
C LEU A 246 -3.11 8.65 5.24
N LYS A 247 -1.93 9.15 4.84
CA LYS A 247 -0.66 8.75 5.46
C LYS A 247 -0.62 9.22 6.90
N GLN A 248 -0.97 10.49 7.14
CA GLN A 248 -1.07 11.01 8.50
C GLN A 248 -2.09 10.23 9.34
N GLN A 249 -3.24 9.84 8.77
CA GLN A 249 -4.24 9.04 9.50
C GLN A 249 -3.69 7.68 9.94
N ILE A 250 -2.96 6.98 9.07
CA ILE A 250 -2.35 5.68 9.39
C ILE A 250 -1.31 5.84 10.51
N GLU A 251 -0.43 6.83 10.39
CA GLU A 251 0.58 7.14 11.40
C GLU A 251 -0.06 7.48 12.75
N SER A 252 -1.11 8.31 12.75
CA SER A 252 -1.88 8.65 13.96
C SER A 252 -2.45 7.42 14.66
N VAL A 253 -3.04 6.48 13.92
CA VAL A 253 -3.61 5.25 14.50
C VAL A 253 -2.51 4.38 15.10
N GLN A 254 -1.38 4.21 14.40
CA GLN A 254 -0.23 3.45 14.90
C GLN A 254 0.35 4.08 16.18
N ASN A 255 0.53 5.40 16.20
CA ASN A 255 1.02 6.13 17.37
C ASN A 255 0.09 6.01 18.58
N LEU A 256 -1.23 6.10 18.37
CA LEU A 256 -2.20 5.89 19.44
C LEU A 256 -2.17 4.44 19.96
N GLN A 257 -2.06 3.46 19.06
CA GLN A 257 -1.94 2.04 19.44
C GLN A 257 -0.70 1.82 20.31
N GLU A 258 0.47 2.29 19.88
CA GLU A 258 1.73 2.16 20.62
C GLU A 258 1.65 2.87 21.98
N ARG A 259 1.08 4.08 22.02
CA ARG A 259 0.85 4.79 23.28
C ARG A 259 -0.03 4.01 24.24
N LEU A 260 -1.09 3.36 23.76
CA LEU A 260 -1.94 2.52 24.60
C LEU A 260 -1.20 1.29 25.12
N TYR A 261 -0.36 0.64 24.31
CA TYR A 261 0.50 -0.44 24.79
C TYR A 261 1.40 0.05 25.93
N LEU A 262 2.05 1.20 25.77
CA LEU A 262 2.91 1.81 26.80
C LEU A 262 2.14 2.13 28.09
N MET A 263 0.91 2.65 27.97
CA MET A 263 0.09 3.01 29.13
C MET A 263 -0.51 1.79 29.85
N LEU A 264 -0.83 0.73 29.09
CA LEU A 264 -1.46 -0.48 29.62
C LEU A 264 -0.45 -1.54 30.09
N THR A 265 0.81 -1.42 29.72
CA THR A 265 1.90 -2.27 30.20
C THR A 265 2.34 -1.80 31.58
N ARG A 266 2.22 -2.67 32.59
CA ARG A 266 2.54 -2.35 34.00
C ARG A 266 3.77 -3.07 34.53
N THR A 267 4.12 -4.21 33.95
CA THR A 267 5.26 -5.01 34.42
C THR A 267 6.34 -5.13 33.36
N SER A 268 7.58 -5.40 33.80
CA SER A 268 8.68 -5.68 32.88
C SER A 268 8.46 -6.95 32.05
N GLU A 269 7.67 -7.92 32.55
CA GLU A 269 7.34 -9.14 31.81
C GLU A 269 6.35 -8.88 30.69
N GLU A 270 5.30 -8.08 30.96
CA GLU A 270 4.35 -7.63 29.92
C GLU A 270 5.08 -6.87 28.81
N SER A 271 5.98 -5.95 29.19
CA SER A 271 6.76 -5.17 28.23
C SER A 271 7.66 -6.06 27.37
N ARG A 272 8.38 -7.00 27.98
CA ARG A 272 9.25 -7.94 27.26
C ARG A 272 8.45 -8.84 26.33
N LEU A 273 7.30 -9.36 26.78
CA LEU A 273 6.46 -10.21 25.95
C LEU A 273 5.90 -9.45 24.74
N HIS A 274 5.48 -8.19 24.94
CA HIS A 274 5.05 -7.32 23.86
C HIS A 274 6.19 -7.03 22.87
N GLU A 275 7.41 -6.79 23.36
CA GLU A 275 8.59 -6.61 22.51
C GLU A 275 8.86 -7.84 21.63
N ALA A 276 8.82 -9.05 22.20
CA ALA A 276 8.95 -10.29 21.41
C ALA A 276 7.88 -10.40 20.32
N ASP A 277 6.62 -10.11 20.68
CA ASP A 277 5.49 -10.17 19.76
C ASP A 277 5.65 -9.21 18.58
N LEU A 278 6.01 -7.95 18.87
CA LEU A 278 6.29 -6.96 17.83
C LEU A 278 7.44 -7.42 16.92
N LYS A 279 8.53 -7.93 17.49
CA LYS A 279 9.68 -8.38 16.69
C LYS A 279 9.32 -9.53 15.76
N ILE A 280 8.50 -10.47 16.21
CA ILE A 280 8.00 -11.57 15.38
C ILE A 280 7.12 -11.06 14.23
N GLN A 281 6.23 -10.10 14.49
CA GLN A 281 5.43 -9.46 13.43
C GLN A 281 6.31 -8.70 12.41
N LEU A 282 7.36 -8.03 12.86
CA LEU A 282 8.28 -7.31 11.96
C LEU A 282 9.14 -8.28 11.13
N LEU A 283 9.58 -9.40 11.71
CA LEU A 283 10.31 -10.44 11.00
C LEU A 283 9.44 -11.15 9.96
N ASP A 284 8.15 -11.35 10.25
CA ASP A 284 7.18 -11.84 9.27
C ASP A 284 7.15 -10.94 8.02
N LYS A 285 7.02 -9.62 8.22
CA LYS A 285 7.06 -8.64 7.11
C LYS A 285 8.38 -8.70 6.34
N LEU A 286 9.49 -8.92 7.03
CA LEU A 286 10.82 -9.02 6.42
C LEU A 286 10.92 -10.24 5.49
N ILE A 287 10.57 -11.43 5.97
CA ILE A 287 10.69 -12.67 5.17
C ILE A 287 9.66 -12.75 4.03
N HIS A 288 8.55 -12.03 4.15
CA HIS A 288 7.56 -11.88 3.09
C HIS A 288 7.94 -10.82 2.06
N LEU A 289 9.07 -10.14 2.23
CA LEU A 289 9.51 -9.01 1.39
C LEU A 289 8.47 -7.87 1.36
N LYS A 290 7.74 -7.67 2.46
CA LYS A 290 6.69 -6.65 2.64
C LYS A 290 7.09 -5.51 3.57
N ALA A 291 8.29 -5.56 4.15
CA ALA A 291 8.80 -4.49 5.01
C ALA A 291 9.04 -3.19 4.23
N ASP A 292 8.46 -2.10 4.73
CA ASP A 292 8.70 -0.75 4.24
C ASP A 292 10.10 -0.24 4.64
N PRO A 293 10.58 0.87 4.04
CA PRO A 293 11.91 1.41 4.34
C PRO A 293 12.14 1.79 5.82
N GLU A 294 11.11 2.22 6.54
CA GLU A 294 11.22 2.59 7.96
C GLU A 294 11.45 1.35 8.83
N LEU A 295 10.72 0.25 8.53
CA LEU A 295 10.92 -1.05 9.16
C LEU A 295 12.33 -1.57 8.90
N ILE A 296 12.80 -1.51 7.65
CA ILE A 296 14.15 -1.96 7.30
C ILE A 296 15.20 -1.16 8.06
N GLN A 297 15.04 0.17 8.15
CA GLN A 297 15.96 1.00 8.92
C GLN A 297 15.98 0.59 10.40
N LYS A 298 14.82 0.36 11.00
CA LYS A 298 14.69 -0.12 12.39
C LYS A 298 15.33 -1.49 12.59
N TYR A 299 15.07 -2.45 11.70
CA TYR A 299 15.69 -3.76 11.74
C TYR A 299 17.22 -3.66 11.67
N MET A 300 17.76 -2.85 10.75
CA MET A 300 19.20 -2.69 10.58
C MET A 300 19.87 -2.03 11.80
N SER A 301 19.23 -1.05 12.44
CA SER A 301 19.79 -0.35 13.61
C SER A 301 19.74 -1.19 14.89
N GLU A 302 18.81 -2.15 14.97
CA GLU A 302 18.57 -3.00 16.14
C GLU A 302 18.87 -4.48 15.88
N LYS A 303 19.57 -4.82 14.80
CA LYS A 303 19.76 -6.19 14.29
C LYS A 303 20.07 -7.26 15.36
N PRO A 304 20.98 -7.04 16.34
CA PRO A 304 21.25 -8.05 17.38
C PRO A 304 20.01 -8.48 18.16
N TYR A 305 19.04 -7.59 18.33
CA TYR A 305 17.78 -7.81 19.05
C TYR A 305 16.71 -8.47 18.18
N PHE A 306 17.00 -8.79 16.92
CA PHE A 306 16.09 -9.51 16.01
C PHE A 306 16.50 -10.96 15.76
N SER A 307 17.62 -11.42 16.35
CA SER A 307 18.04 -12.82 16.25
C SER A 307 17.05 -13.76 16.96
N THR A 308 16.88 -14.96 16.41
CA THR A 308 16.18 -16.08 17.03
C THR A 308 16.71 -16.35 18.43
N GLY A 309 18.04 -16.33 18.62
CA GLY A 309 18.65 -16.50 19.95
C GLY A 309 18.16 -15.47 20.97
N TYR A 310 18.07 -14.18 20.60
CA TYR A 310 17.54 -13.14 21.49
C TYR A 310 16.05 -13.35 21.80
N ILE A 311 15.23 -13.56 20.76
CA ILE A 311 13.78 -13.73 20.91
C ILE A 311 13.46 -14.99 21.72
N THR A 312 14.14 -16.10 21.43
CA THR A 312 14.00 -17.37 22.13
C THR A 312 14.43 -17.25 23.59
N ALA A 313 15.53 -16.55 23.88
CA ALA A 313 15.93 -16.27 25.26
C ALA A 313 14.87 -15.46 26.02
N LEU A 314 14.25 -14.46 25.37
CA LEU A 314 13.20 -13.64 25.95
C LEU A 314 11.97 -14.47 26.31
N ILE A 315 11.49 -15.28 25.36
CA ILE A 315 10.31 -16.14 25.52
C ILE A 315 10.55 -17.22 26.57
N ASN A 316 11.70 -17.90 26.51
CA ASN A 316 12.04 -18.96 27.46
C ASN A 316 12.22 -18.42 28.87
N ARG A 317 12.76 -17.19 29.01
CA ARG A 317 12.85 -16.53 30.32
C ARG A 317 11.47 -16.28 30.92
N ILE A 318 10.54 -15.74 30.12
CA ILE A 318 9.16 -15.51 30.56
C ILE A 318 8.47 -16.84 30.90
N ALA A 319 8.64 -17.87 30.07
CA ALA A 319 8.07 -19.20 30.33
C ALA A 319 8.59 -19.81 31.64
N PHE A 320 9.87 -19.64 31.94
CA PHE A 320 10.47 -20.06 33.22
C PHE A 320 9.88 -19.29 34.41
N ASP A 321 9.81 -17.96 34.33
CA ASP A 321 9.26 -17.11 35.39
C ASP A 321 7.77 -17.43 35.67
N GLN A 322 7.03 -17.88 34.64
CA GLN A 322 5.64 -18.34 34.75
C GLN A 322 5.49 -19.84 35.12
N GLY A 323 6.59 -20.56 35.36
CA GLY A 323 6.57 -21.97 35.77
C GLY A 323 6.07 -22.95 34.70
N VAL A 324 6.28 -22.64 33.41
CA VAL A 324 5.81 -23.47 32.28
C VAL A 324 6.86 -23.73 31.20
N SER A 325 8.13 -23.67 31.58
CA SER A 325 9.25 -24.07 30.71
C SER A 325 9.10 -25.48 30.13
N ASP A 326 8.47 -26.41 30.86
CA ASP A 326 8.27 -27.80 30.41
C ASP A 326 7.20 -27.94 29.30
N GLN A 327 6.32 -26.94 29.19
CA GLN A 327 5.23 -26.90 28.20
C GLN A 327 5.55 -25.96 27.05
N LEU A 328 6.32 -24.91 27.32
CA LEU A 328 6.65 -23.83 26.40
C LEU A 328 8.17 -23.65 26.39
N SER A 329 8.82 -24.23 25.39
CA SER A 329 10.23 -24.01 25.09
C SER A 329 10.37 -23.58 23.63
N ALA A 330 10.75 -22.33 23.42
CA ALA A 330 11.03 -21.78 22.10
C ALA A 330 12.38 -22.36 21.63
N PRO A 331 12.45 -22.90 20.40
CA PRO A 331 13.70 -23.33 19.81
C PRO A 331 14.44 -22.14 19.17
N GLU A 332 15.75 -22.29 18.98
CA GLU A 332 16.46 -21.52 17.95
C GLU A 332 16.26 -22.22 16.60
N ASP A 333 16.33 -21.47 15.49
CA ASP A 333 16.10 -22.02 14.16
C ASP A 333 17.07 -21.42 13.13
N GLU A 334 18.05 -22.23 12.73
CA GLU A 334 19.08 -21.82 11.76
C GLU A 334 18.51 -21.57 10.36
N LEU A 335 17.43 -22.27 9.96
CA LEU A 335 16.80 -22.08 8.65
C LEU A 335 16.06 -20.74 8.60
N PHE A 336 15.40 -20.37 9.70
CA PHE A 336 14.79 -19.07 9.85
C PHE A 336 15.82 -17.93 9.83
N GLU A 337 16.94 -18.08 10.55
CA GLU A 337 18.04 -17.10 10.49
C GLU A 337 18.59 -16.94 9.07
N SER A 338 18.74 -18.04 8.33
CA SER A 338 19.13 -18.01 6.92
C SER A 338 18.12 -17.22 6.08
N ALA A 339 16.82 -17.44 6.26
CA ALA A 339 15.78 -16.72 5.54
C ALA A 339 15.78 -15.22 5.84
N VAL A 340 15.99 -14.84 7.11
CA VAL A 340 16.15 -13.44 7.52
C VAL A 340 17.37 -12.80 6.86
N GLN A 341 18.49 -13.53 6.77
CA GLN A 341 19.68 -13.05 6.06
C GLN A 341 19.42 -12.87 4.56
N THR A 342 18.77 -13.83 3.90
CA THR A 342 18.41 -13.72 2.48
C THR A 342 17.51 -12.50 2.23
N ALA A 343 16.54 -12.23 3.12
CA ALA A 343 15.69 -11.04 3.04
C ALA A 343 16.52 -9.75 3.21
N GLU A 344 17.43 -9.71 4.19
CA GLU A 344 18.34 -8.59 4.41
C GLU A 344 19.18 -8.27 3.16
N GLU A 345 19.72 -9.30 2.52
CA GLU A 345 20.50 -9.16 1.28
C GLU A 345 19.63 -8.61 0.14
N PHE A 346 18.37 -9.06 0.04
CA PHE A 346 17.41 -8.54 -0.95
C PHE A 346 17.16 -7.04 -0.76
N TYR A 347 16.95 -6.59 0.48
CA TYR A 347 16.70 -5.18 0.78
C TYR A 347 17.92 -4.30 0.54
N LYS A 348 19.12 -4.76 0.93
CA LYS A 348 20.39 -4.07 0.63
C LYS A 348 20.63 -3.93 -0.88
N LEU A 349 20.32 -4.98 -1.64
CA LEU A 349 20.45 -4.95 -3.09
C LEU A 349 19.44 -3.99 -3.72
N THR A 350 18.22 -3.93 -3.19
CA THR A 350 17.19 -2.98 -3.65
C THR A 350 17.64 -1.55 -3.46
N GLU A 351 18.19 -1.21 -2.29
CA GLU A 351 18.75 0.12 -2.03
C GLU A 351 19.92 0.46 -2.95
N LYS A 352 20.73 -0.54 -3.33
CA LYS A 352 21.80 -0.40 -4.32
C LYS A 352 21.27 -0.17 -5.74
N ARG A 353 20.15 -0.82 -6.12
CA ARG A 353 19.46 -0.57 -7.40
C ARG A 353 18.95 0.87 -7.45
N ASP A 354 18.34 1.37 -6.37
CA ASP A 354 17.85 2.76 -6.30
C ASP A 354 18.95 3.80 -6.50
N ARG A 355 20.11 3.59 -5.87
CA ARG A 355 21.29 4.44 -6.11
C ARG A 355 21.69 4.44 -7.58
N TYR A 356 21.77 3.26 -8.19
CA TYR A 356 22.10 3.13 -9.61
C TYR A 356 21.07 3.82 -10.51
N PHE A 357 19.78 3.73 -10.17
CA PHE A 357 18.69 4.40 -10.89
C PHE A 357 18.90 5.90 -10.94
N VAL A 358 19.10 6.52 -9.76
CA VAL A 358 19.30 7.97 -9.63
C VAL A 358 20.60 8.39 -10.32
N GLU A 359 21.71 7.68 -10.09
CA GLU A 359 23.00 8.00 -10.73
C GLU A 359 22.90 7.94 -12.27
N THR A 360 22.27 6.91 -12.81
CA THR A 360 22.11 6.71 -14.26
C THR A 360 21.23 7.80 -14.86
N MET A 361 20.09 8.08 -14.25
CA MET A 361 19.19 9.16 -14.67
C MET A 361 19.92 10.51 -14.66
N MET A 362 20.59 10.86 -13.56
CA MET A 362 21.31 12.14 -13.41
C MET A 362 22.45 12.28 -14.41
N ASN A 363 23.15 11.20 -14.73
CA ASN A 363 24.15 11.19 -15.80
C ASN A 363 23.52 11.50 -17.17
N GLN A 364 22.39 10.89 -17.51
CA GLN A 364 21.69 11.16 -18.77
C GLN A 364 21.15 12.59 -18.86
N ILE A 365 20.56 13.11 -17.79
CA ILE A 365 20.08 14.50 -17.71
C ILE A 365 21.24 15.47 -18.01
N ARG A 366 22.41 15.26 -17.39
CA ARG A 366 23.62 16.07 -17.64
C ARG A 366 24.12 15.95 -19.08
N LEU A 367 24.23 14.72 -19.59
CA LEU A 367 24.72 14.46 -20.95
C LEU A 367 23.83 15.10 -22.02
N ASN A 368 22.51 15.07 -21.82
CA ASN A 368 21.53 15.59 -22.76
C ASN A 368 21.18 17.08 -22.53
N SER A 369 21.79 17.72 -21.52
CA SER A 369 21.47 19.10 -21.10
C SER A 369 19.98 19.30 -20.87
N GLU A 370 19.35 18.33 -20.20
CA GLU A 370 17.96 18.36 -19.79
C GLU A 370 17.80 19.09 -18.46
N ASN A 371 16.70 19.81 -18.29
CA ASN A 371 16.36 20.47 -17.02
C ASN A 371 15.18 19.80 -16.31
N GLU A 372 14.48 18.90 -16.99
CA GLU A 372 13.27 18.23 -16.54
C GLU A 372 13.26 16.80 -17.05
N ALA A 373 12.80 15.89 -16.20
CA ALA A 373 12.72 14.47 -16.47
C ALA A 373 11.54 13.86 -15.71
N VAL A 374 10.99 12.78 -16.25
CA VAL A 374 10.02 11.93 -15.55
C VAL A 374 10.69 10.60 -15.24
N LEU A 375 10.58 10.15 -14.00
CA LEU A 375 11.05 8.85 -13.54
C LEU A 375 9.84 7.98 -13.18
N ILE A 376 9.77 6.78 -13.74
CA ILE A 376 8.70 5.81 -13.46
C ILE A 376 9.34 4.56 -12.86
N VAL A 377 8.97 4.27 -11.61
CA VAL A 377 9.49 3.17 -10.79
C VAL A 377 8.34 2.51 -10.02
N GLY A 378 8.56 1.29 -9.56
CA GLY A 378 7.66 0.61 -8.63
C GLY A 378 7.53 1.38 -7.31
N GLY A 379 6.36 1.30 -6.67
CA GLY A 379 6.05 2.06 -5.45
C GLY A 379 7.02 1.82 -4.29
N TYR A 380 7.63 0.63 -4.22
CA TYR A 380 8.64 0.30 -3.21
C TYR A 380 9.88 1.20 -3.28
N HIS A 381 10.33 1.53 -4.50
CA HIS A 381 11.55 2.32 -4.73
C HIS A 381 11.38 3.81 -4.40
N GLY A 382 10.13 4.29 -4.38
CA GLY A 382 9.78 5.71 -4.22
C GLY A 382 10.46 6.40 -3.04
N PRO A 383 10.26 5.96 -1.79
CA PRO A 383 10.79 6.66 -0.62
C PRO A 383 12.32 6.81 -0.60
N ASN A 384 13.05 5.78 -1.04
CA ASN A 384 14.51 5.84 -1.07
C ASN A 384 15.02 6.74 -2.21
N ILE A 385 14.37 6.68 -3.38
CA ILE A 385 14.66 7.61 -4.49
C ILE A 385 14.40 9.06 -4.07
N GLU A 386 13.29 9.35 -3.39
CA GLU A 386 13.00 10.68 -2.84
C GLU A 386 14.11 11.18 -1.91
N SER A 387 14.60 10.31 -1.03
CA SER A 387 15.72 10.61 -0.13
C SER A 387 17.00 10.93 -0.91
N LEU A 388 17.35 10.11 -1.91
CA LEU A 388 18.52 10.31 -2.77
C LEU A 388 18.44 11.62 -3.56
N LEU A 389 17.29 11.94 -4.15
CA LEU A 389 17.08 13.19 -4.89
C LEU A 389 17.19 14.41 -3.98
N ARG A 390 16.65 14.33 -2.75
CA ARG A 390 16.77 15.39 -1.75
C ARG A 390 18.23 15.63 -1.33
N GLN A 391 19.00 14.57 -1.15
CA GLN A 391 20.43 14.66 -0.82
C GLN A 391 21.25 15.32 -1.94
N GLU A 392 20.89 15.06 -3.19
CA GLU A 392 21.49 15.68 -4.38
C GLU A 392 20.96 17.10 -4.65
N GLY A 393 20.04 17.62 -3.82
CA GLY A 393 19.46 18.96 -3.99
C GLY A 393 18.53 19.09 -5.20
N ILE A 394 17.97 17.98 -5.67
CA ILE A 394 17.07 17.94 -6.83
C ILE A 394 15.63 18.18 -6.38
N SER A 395 14.96 19.12 -7.05
CA SER A 395 13.53 19.37 -6.84
C SER A 395 12.70 18.31 -7.55
N TYR A 396 11.71 17.74 -6.87
CA TYR A 396 10.87 16.67 -7.41
C TYR A 396 9.41 16.82 -6.97
N THR A 397 8.52 16.19 -7.73
CA THR A 397 7.11 15.98 -7.39
C THR A 397 6.78 14.51 -7.62
N VAL A 398 6.12 13.87 -6.65
CA VAL A 398 5.75 12.45 -6.73
C VAL A 398 4.29 12.30 -7.11
N TRP A 399 4.01 11.51 -8.14
CA TRP A 399 2.66 11.16 -8.54
C TRP A 399 2.45 9.66 -8.30
N VAL A 400 1.47 9.33 -7.45
CA VAL A 400 1.10 7.94 -7.15
C VAL A 400 -0.29 7.69 -7.73
N PRO A 401 -0.48 6.66 -8.57
CA PRO A 401 -1.80 6.33 -9.09
C PRO A 401 -2.70 5.82 -7.97
N ALA A 402 -4.00 6.11 -8.07
CA ALA A 402 -5.00 5.50 -7.23
C ALA A 402 -5.08 3.99 -7.49
N VAL A 403 -4.70 3.17 -6.50
CA VAL A 403 -4.80 1.71 -6.59
C VAL A 403 -6.14 1.29 -6.02
N SER A 404 -7.07 0.85 -6.89
CA SER A 404 -8.42 0.43 -6.49
C SER A 404 -8.58 -1.09 -6.35
N HIS A 405 -7.54 -1.85 -6.74
CA HIS A 405 -7.54 -3.31 -6.74
C HIS A 405 -6.16 -3.82 -6.34
N GLU A 406 -6.13 -4.91 -5.58
CA GLU A 406 -4.88 -5.56 -5.22
C GLU A 406 -4.19 -6.20 -6.42
N THR A 407 -2.87 -6.30 -6.30
CA THR A 407 -2.06 -7.04 -7.27
C THR A 407 -2.31 -8.54 -7.08
N ASP A 408 -2.60 -9.26 -8.17
CA ASP A 408 -2.61 -10.72 -8.15
C ASP A 408 -1.19 -11.24 -7.91
N GLN A 409 -0.88 -11.50 -6.64
CA GLN A 409 0.46 -11.86 -6.19
C GLN A 409 0.95 -13.16 -6.84
N ASN A 410 0.07 -14.15 -6.99
CA ASN A 410 0.41 -15.42 -7.64
C ASN A 410 0.79 -15.22 -9.11
N ARG A 411 0.04 -14.37 -9.83
CA ARG A 411 0.38 -14.01 -11.21
C ARG A 411 1.68 -13.23 -11.27
N TYR A 412 1.88 -12.27 -10.36
CA TYR A 412 3.11 -11.48 -10.27
C TYR A 412 4.33 -12.37 -10.04
N GLU A 413 4.31 -13.24 -9.02
CA GLU A 413 5.39 -14.16 -8.68
C GLU A 413 5.68 -15.13 -9.84
N LYS A 414 4.64 -15.66 -10.49
CA LYS A 414 4.79 -16.52 -11.66
C LYS A 414 5.51 -15.80 -12.81
N ILE A 415 5.16 -14.55 -13.09
CA ILE A 415 5.82 -13.75 -14.14
C ILE A 415 7.26 -13.47 -13.75
N LEU A 416 7.52 -13.00 -12.53
CA LEU A 416 8.86 -12.66 -12.03
C LEU A 416 9.80 -13.88 -12.06
N LEU A 417 9.37 -15.01 -11.50
CA LEU A 417 10.18 -16.23 -11.42
C LEU A 417 10.40 -16.90 -12.79
N SER A 418 9.49 -16.72 -13.74
CA SER A 418 9.66 -17.24 -15.11
C SER A 418 10.87 -16.64 -15.84
N GLN A 419 11.34 -15.47 -15.41
CA GLN A 419 12.49 -14.79 -15.99
C GLN A 419 13.82 -15.48 -15.67
N LYS A 420 13.89 -16.27 -14.58
CA LYS A 420 15.07 -17.06 -14.20
C LYS A 420 15.35 -18.21 -15.18
N ILE A 421 14.32 -18.68 -15.89
CA ILE A 421 14.41 -19.87 -16.75
C ILE A 421 15.18 -19.57 -18.05
N LYS A 422 15.39 -18.31 -18.45
CA LYS A 422 15.98 -18.02 -19.77
C LYS A 422 16.84 -16.77 -19.80
N GLY A 423 18.12 -16.95 -20.10
CA GLY A 423 18.99 -15.91 -20.67
C GLY A 423 18.63 -15.49 -22.10
N GLN A 424 17.35 -15.56 -22.49
CA GLN A 424 16.76 -14.99 -23.71
C GLN A 424 15.25 -14.76 -23.49
N PRO A 425 14.62 -13.72 -24.08
CA PRO A 425 13.22 -13.39 -23.84
C PRO A 425 12.34 -14.49 -24.42
N VAL A 426 11.46 -15.10 -23.61
CA VAL A 426 10.50 -16.07 -24.15
C VAL A 426 9.08 -15.87 -23.66
N THR A 427 8.25 -15.51 -24.64
CA THR A 427 6.89 -15.96 -24.91
C THR A 427 6.56 -17.36 -24.35
N VAL A 428 5.67 -17.44 -23.35
CA VAL A 428 4.99 -18.69 -22.99
C VAL A 428 3.47 -18.49 -22.94
N LEU A 429 2.78 -19.33 -23.69
CA LEU A 429 1.33 -19.40 -23.92
C LEU A 429 0.62 -20.30 -22.90
N ALA A 430 -0.69 -20.03 -22.77
CA ALA A 430 -1.78 -20.91 -22.31
C ALA A 430 -1.83 -21.16 -20.78
N GLU A 431 -2.95 -21.07 -20.05
CA GLU A 431 -4.38 -21.20 -20.38
C GLU A 431 -5.20 -20.29 -19.46
N ALA A 432 -6.28 -19.69 -19.97
CA ALA A 432 -7.29 -19.00 -19.18
C ALA A 432 -8.67 -19.50 -19.59
N LYS A 433 -9.38 -20.20 -18.71
CA LYS A 433 -10.81 -20.42 -18.85
C LYS A 433 -11.52 -20.38 -17.49
N ASN A 434 -12.62 -19.63 -17.54
CA ASN A 434 -13.79 -19.58 -16.65
C ASN A 434 -13.72 -18.72 -15.38
N ARG A 435 -14.38 -17.56 -15.47
CA ARG A 435 -14.95 -16.81 -14.35
C ARG A 435 -16.48 -16.98 -14.39
N THR A 436 -17.08 -17.33 -13.26
CA THR A 436 -18.51 -17.11 -13.02
C THR A 436 -18.76 -16.74 -11.55
N LYS A 437 -19.34 -15.55 -11.37
CA LYS A 437 -20.28 -15.07 -10.32
C LYS A 437 -19.82 -14.84 -8.86
N SER A 438 -19.84 -13.55 -8.52
CA SER A 438 -20.76 -12.88 -7.57
C SER A 438 -20.77 -13.26 -6.08
N ALA A 439 -20.72 -12.17 -5.29
CA ALA A 439 -21.36 -11.99 -3.99
C ALA A 439 -20.74 -12.67 -2.76
N VAL A 440 -19.42 -12.57 -2.60
CA VAL A 440 -18.70 -12.64 -1.29
C VAL A 440 -17.48 -11.68 -1.25
N MET A 441 -17.17 -11.00 -2.37
CA MET A 441 -15.87 -10.39 -2.65
C MET A 441 -15.58 -9.07 -1.90
N VAL A 442 -16.58 -8.42 -1.32
CA VAL A 442 -16.42 -7.11 -0.63
C VAL A 442 -15.75 -7.26 0.74
N GLN A 443 -15.89 -8.43 1.39
CA GLN A 443 -15.22 -8.71 2.65
C GLN A 443 -13.76 -9.14 2.46
N GLN A 444 -13.42 -9.67 1.28
CA GLN A 444 -12.05 -10.04 0.89
C GLN A 444 -11.22 -8.86 0.39
N LEU A 445 -11.86 -7.80 -0.14
CA LEU A 445 -11.21 -6.60 -0.68
C LEU A 445 -10.62 -5.64 0.38
N MET A 446 -10.80 -5.91 1.67
CA MET A 446 -10.21 -5.14 2.78
C MET A 446 -9.21 -5.96 3.63
N MET A 447 -9.05 -7.26 3.36
CA MET A 447 -8.10 -8.14 4.08
C MET A 447 -6.82 -8.44 3.29
N GLY A 448 -6.74 -8.20 1.99
CA GLY A 448 -5.57 -8.62 1.20
C GLY A 448 -4.34 -7.71 1.28
N LEU A 449 -4.23 -6.88 2.32
CA LEU A 449 -2.94 -6.34 2.74
C LEU A 449 -2.19 -7.24 3.74
N GLU A 450 -2.83 -8.15 4.47
CA GLU A 450 -2.14 -9.14 5.33
C GLU A 450 -2.90 -10.49 5.32
N ASP A 451 -2.17 -11.57 4.97
CA ASP A 451 -2.56 -12.99 4.91
C ASP A 451 -3.45 -13.52 3.77
N GLY A 452 -2.83 -14.38 2.95
CA GLY A 452 -3.53 -15.46 2.27
C GLY A 452 -3.50 -16.72 3.13
N ASP A 453 -4.61 -17.47 3.18
CA ASP A 453 -4.56 -18.91 2.92
C ASP A 453 -5.94 -19.51 2.61
N ASP A 454 -5.88 -20.61 1.86
CA ASP A 454 -6.91 -21.52 1.38
C ASP A 454 -7.93 -21.99 2.43
N THR A 455 -9.19 -22.15 1.99
CA THR A 455 -9.93 -23.39 2.32
C THR A 455 -10.68 -23.91 1.10
N ALA A 456 -10.13 -24.95 0.49
CA ALA A 456 -10.89 -25.89 -0.32
C ALA A 456 -11.82 -26.73 0.58
N ARG A 457 -13.13 -26.73 0.28
CA ARG A 457 -14.03 -27.85 0.59
C ARG A 457 -15.12 -27.98 -0.49
N VAL A 458 -14.90 -29.00 -1.34
CA VAL A 458 -15.81 -29.76 -2.24
C VAL A 458 -16.64 -28.97 -3.25
#